data_AF-K7FYH6-F1
#
_entry.id   AF-K7FYH6-F1
#
_cell.length_a   1.000
_cell.length_b   1.000
_cell.length_c   1.000
_cell.angle_alpha   90.00
_cell.angle_beta   90.00
_cell.angle_gamma   90.00
#
_symmetry.space_group_name_H-M   'P 1'
#
loop_
_entity.id
_entity.type
_entity.pdbx_description
1 polymer ?
#
loop_
_entity_poly.entity_id
_entity_poly.type
_entity_poly.pdbx_seq_one_letter_code
_entity_poly.pdbx_strand_id
1 'polypeptide(L)'
;MAFYDLEDWRLDIITKVGLVISLLCLLLSILTFLFSRALQGPRTTIHLHLCLALFVAYAVFLTGMSRTDNEVACAVVAGLLHYSLLTAFCWMCLEGLELYLLVVRVFKPQGLKRRYMFLLGYGVPAILVGISAASYSEGYGTKRYCWLSLKKEFIWSFLAPVCIIIAVRLQLAGRAGLYPQPCPDPEFPP
;
A
#
# COMPACT_ATOMS: atom_id res chain seq x y z
N MET A 1 0.82 0.46 39.59
CA MET A 1 1.61 -0.31 38.61
C MET A 1 0.86 -1.54 38.12
N ALA A 2 0.34 -2.42 38.99
CA ALA A 2 -0.40 -3.62 38.57
C ALA A 2 -1.62 -3.42 37.63
N PHE A 3 -2.30 -2.27 37.70
CA PHE A 3 -3.42 -1.98 36.77
C PHE A 3 -2.96 -1.72 35.33
N TYR A 4 -1.76 -1.14 35.14
CA TYR A 4 -1.21 -0.88 33.80
C TYR A 4 -0.76 -2.16 33.11
N ASP A 5 -0.08 -3.06 33.84
CA ASP A 5 0.26 -4.39 33.33
C ASP A 5 -1.00 -5.18 32.94
N LEU A 6 -2.13 -4.93 33.61
CA LEU A 6 -3.43 -5.54 33.30
C LEU A 6 -4.15 -4.94 32.07
N GLU A 7 -3.86 -3.71 31.67
CA GLU A 7 -4.40 -3.14 30.44
C GLU A 7 -3.60 -3.60 29.22
N ASP A 8 -2.27 -3.68 29.35
CA ASP A 8 -1.37 -4.10 28.26
C ASP A 8 -1.68 -5.53 27.77
N TRP A 9 -1.77 -6.53 28.67
CA TRP A 9 -2.06 -7.92 28.24
C TRP A 9 -3.44 -8.10 27.59
N ARG A 10 -4.44 -7.29 27.98
CA ARG A 10 -5.77 -7.35 27.38
C ARG A 10 -5.74 -6.84 25.95
N LEU A 11 -5.08 -5.71 25.72
CA LEU A 11 -4.91 -5.12 24.39
C LEU A 11 -4.13 -6.06 23.46
N ASP A 12 -3.10 -6.73 23.98
CA ASP A 12 -2.33 -7.74 23.25
C ASP A 12 -3.21 -8.93 22.83
N ILE A 13 -4.01 -9.48 23.74
CA ILE A 13 -4.90 -10.62 23.42
C ILE A 13 -5.94 -10.21 22.36
N ILE A 14 -6.59 -9.07 22.54
CA ILE A 14 -7.61 -8.58 21.59
C ILE A 14 -6.98 -8.38 20.21
N THR A 15 -5.80 -7.75 20.15
CA THR A 15 -5.06 -7.51 18.92
C THR A 15 -4.65 -8.82 18.25
N LYS A 16 -4.14 -9.79 19.03
CA LYS A 16 -3.73 -11.10 18.53
C LYS A 16 -4.89 -11.90 17.95
N VAL A 17 -6.03 -11.96 18.65
CA VAL A 17 -7.24 -12.65 18.17
C VAL A 17 -7.78 -11.97 16.91
N GLY A 18 -7.88 -10.63 16.93
CA GLY A 18 -8.29 -9.84 15.76
C GLY A 18 -7.42 -10.11 14.55
N LEU A 19 -6.09 -10.08 14.71
CA LEU A 19 -5.13 -10.36 13.64
C LEU A 19 -5.31 -11.75 13.03
N VAL A 20 -5.47 -12.78 13.87
CA VAL A 20 -5.65 -14.16 13.38
C VAL A 20 -6.94 -14.28 12.56
N ILE A 21 -8.05 -13.70 13.04
CA ILE A 21 -9.32 -13.71 12.30
C ILE A 21 -9.17 -12.96 10.97
N SER A 22 -8.55 -11.79 10.97
CA SER A 22 -8.29 -11.01 9.75
C SER A 22 -7.39 -11.77 8.76
N LEU A 23 -6.34 -12.44 9.24
CA LEU A 23 -5.47 -13.28 8.42
C LEU A 23 -6.22 -14.43 7.74
N LEU A 24 -7.11 -15.10 8.48
CA LEU A 24 -7.95 -16.17 7.92
C LEU A 24 -8.91 -15.63 6.85
N CYS A 25 -9.54 -14.48 7.10
CA CYS A 25 -10.42 -13.83 6.14
C CYS A 25 -9.68 -13.41 4.86
N LEU A 26 -8.48 -12.83 5.00
CA LEU A 26 -7.63 -12.46 3.87
C LEU A 26 -7.18 -13.70 3.09
N LEU A 27 -6.81 -14.78 3.78
CA LEU A 27 -6.41 -16.03 3.15
C LEU A 27 -7.57 -16.61 2.31
N LEU A 28 -8.77 -16.68 2.87
CA LEU A 28 -9.97 -17.12 2.13
C LEU A 28 -10.25 -16.24 0.91
N SER A 29 -10.07 -14.92 1.04
CA SER A 29 -10.22 -13.99 -0.08
C SER A 29 -9.20 -14.25 -1.19
N ILE A 30 -7.93 -14.43 -0.83
CA ILE A 30 -6.85 -14.77 -1.77
C ILE A 30 -7.14 -16.10 -2.47
N LEU A 31 -7.54 -17.13 -1.71
CA LEU A 31 -7.90 -18.44 -2.26
C LEU A 31 -9.09 -18.34 -3.22
N THR A 32 -10.10 -17.54 -2.90
CA THR A 32 -11.26 -17.30 -3.76
C THR A 32 -10.85 -16.67 -5.09
N PHE A 33 -9.96 -15.66 -5.07
CA PHE A 33 -9.44 -15.03 -6.28
C PHE A 33 -8.51 -15.95 -7.09
N LEU A 34 -7.74 -16.82 -6.42
CA LEU A 34 -6.88 -17.80 -7.08
C LEU A 34 -7.68 -18.96 -7.70
N PHE A 35 -8.72 -19.44 -7.02
CA PHE A 35 -9.59 -20.51 -7.52
C PHE A 35 -10.49 -20.01 -8.65
N SER A 36 -11.00 -18.78 -8.52
CA SER A 36 -11.75 -18.07 -9.56
C SER A 36 -10.83 -17.46 -10.62
N ARG A 37 -9.74 -18.15 -10.98
CA ARG A 37 -8.82 -17.76 -12.07
C ARG A 37 -9.56 -17.46 -13.38
N ALA A 38 -10.73 -18.07 -13.57
CA ALA A 38 -11.65 -17.81 -14.68
C ALA A 38 -12.21 -16.36 -14.73
N LEU A 39 -12.22 -15.62 -13.62
CA LEU A 39 -12.64 -14.20 -13.53
C LEU A 39 -11.44 -13.24 -13.33
N GLN A 40 -10.22 -13.63 -13.71
CA GLN A 40 -9.05 -12.75 -13.60
C GLN A 40 -9.13 -11.56 -14.55
N GLY A 41 -9.68 -10.46 -14.04
CA GLY A 41 -9.59 -9.13 -14.65
C GLY A 41 -8.39 -8.32 -14.14
N PRO A 42 -8.07 -7.19 -14.79
CA PRO A 42 -7.05 -6.25 -14.31
C PRO A 42 -7.35 -5.75 -12.89
N ARG A 43 -8.62 -5.52 -12.54
CA ARG A 43 -9.05 -5.15 -11.18
C ARG A 43 -8.86 -6.24 -10.14
N THR A 44 -9.23 -7.49 -10.47
CA THR A 44 -9.05 -8.64 -9.57
C THR A 44 -7.57 -8.86 -9.24
N THR A 45 -6.68 -8.56 -10.19
CA THR A 45 -5.23 -8.64 -9.99
C THR A 45 -4.74 -7.60 -8.98
N ILE A 46 -5.24 -6.37 -9.05
CA ILE A 46 -4.91 -5.29 -8.10
C ILE A 46 -5.35 -5.65 -6.68
N HIS A 47 -6.59 -6.09 -6.51
CA HIS A 47 -7.10 -6.54 -5.21
C HIS A 47 -6.30 -7.71 -4.64
N LEU A 48 -5.86 -8.64 -5.49
CA LEU A 48 -5.02 -9.76 -5.05
C LEU A 48 -3.68 -9.27 -4.48
N HIS A 49 -3.00 -8.32 -5.16
CA HIS A 49 -1.76 -7.74 -4.66
C HIS A 49 -1.98 -6.95 -3.36
N LEU A 50 -3.11 -6.25 -3.22
CA LEU A 50 -3.50 -5.55 -2.00
C LEU A 50 -3.72 -6.54 -0.84
N CYS A 51 -4.53 -7.58 -1.04
CA CYS A 51 -4.78 -8.62 -0.04
C CYS A 51 -3.49 -9.33 0.36
N LEU A 52 -2.61 -9.62 -0.59
CA LEU A 52 -1.32 -10.24 -0.32
C LEU A 52 -0.41 -9.34 0.50
N ALA A 53 -0.32 -8.04 0.17
CA ALA A 53 0.47 -7.08 0.93
C ALA A 53 -0.03 -6.93 2.37
N LEU A 54 -1.36 -6.86 2.56
CA LEU A 54 -1.99 -6.83 3.88
C LEU A 54 -1.77 -8.13 4.68
N PHE A 55 -1.88 -9.28 4.02
CA PHE A 55 -1.62 -10.57 4.64
C PHE A 55 -0.18 -10.65 5.17
N VAL A 56 0.79 -10.23 4.35
CA VAL A 56 2.20 -10.14 4.77
C VAL A 56 2.36 -9.16 5.93
N ALA A 57 1.75 -7.98 5.86
CA ALA A 57 1.82 -6.99 6.94
C ALA A 57 1.32 -7.54 8.28
N TYR A 58 0.17 -8.22 8.29
CA TYR A 58 -0.40 -8.80 9.50
C TYR A 58 0.38 -10.02 10.00
N ALA A 59 0.90 -10.86 9.10
CA ALA A 59 1.78 -11.95 9.49
C ALA A 59 3.05 -11.42 10.16
N VAL A 60 3.69 -10.41 9.56
CA VAL A 60 4.88 -9.75 10.09
C VAL A 60 4.58 -9.08 11.43
N PHE A 61 3.45 -8.40 11.57
CA PHE A 61 3.02 -7.84 12.86
C PHE A 61 2.86 -8.92 13.94
N LEU A 62 2.17 -10.01 13.61
CA LEU A 62 1.99 -11.14 14.54
C LEU A 62 3.33 -11.74 15.00
N THR A 63 4.29 -11.85 14.07
CA THR A 63 5.65 -12.29 14.40
C THR A 63 6.45 -11.26 15.19
N GLY A 64 6.23 -9.96 14.96
CA GLY A 64 6.90 -8.88 15.69
C GLY A 64 6.42 -8.72 17.13
N MET A 65 5.14 -8.99 17.40
CA MET A 65 4.60 -9.05 18.76
C MET A 65 5.12 -10.28 19.53
N SER A 66 5.42 -11.37 18.83
CA SER A 66 6.04 -12.53 19.44
C SER A 66 7.50 -12.17 19.77
N ARG A 67 7.86 -12.23 21.05
CA ARG A 67 9.17 -11.78 21.57
C ARG A 67 10.32 -12.22 20.65
N THR A 68 10.94 -11.24 19.99
CA THR A 68 12.15 -11.42 19.18
C THR A 68 13.34 -10.92 19.99
N ASP A 69 14.21 -11.83 20.43
CA ASP A 69 15.40 -11.48 21.23
C ASP A 69 16.52 -10.85 20.38
N ASN A 70 16.36 -10.82 19.05
CA ASN A 70 17.35 -10.29 18.12
C ASN A 70 16.97 -8.89 17.62
N GLU A 71 17.79 -7.89 17.97
CA GLU A 71 17.62 -6.48 17.58
C GLU A 71 17.61 -6.29 16.06
N VAL A 72 18.43 -7.06 15.32
CA VAL A 72 18.49 -6.99 13.85
C VAL A 72 17.22 -7.55 13.23
N ALA A 73 16.75 -8.70 13.72
CA ALA A 73 15.48 -9.27 13.27
C ALA A 73 14.34 -8.29 13.49
N CYS A 74 14.44 -7.52 14.58
CA CYS A 74 13.42 -6.57 14.89
C CYS A 74 13.38 -5.36 13.94
N ALA A 75 14.54 -4.78 13.64
CA ALA A 75 14.65 -3.71 12.65
C ALA A 75 14.12 -4.17 11.27
N VAL A 76 14.41 -5.41 10.87
CA VAL A 76 13.91 -6.01 9.63
C VAL A 76 12.39 -6.16 9.64
N VAL A 77 11.79 -6.65 10.74
CA VAL A 77 10.34 -6.78 10.90
C VAL A 77 9.66 -5.41 10.77
N ALA A 78 10.20 -4.39 11.44
CA ALA A 78 9.68 -3.03 11.36
C ALA A 78 9.80 -2.44 9.94
N GLY A 79 10.92 -2.67 9.25
CA GLY A 79 11.12 -2.27 7.84
C GLY A 79 10.16 -2.97 6.88
N LEU A 80 9.97 -4.27 7.05
CA LEU A 80 9.11 -5.07 6.19
C LEU A 80 7.63 -4.69 6.39
N LEU A 81 7.22 -4.49 7.64
CA LEU A 81 5.88 -4.00 7.98
C LEU A 81 5.63 -2.64 7.32
N HIS A 82 6.59 -1.74 7.46
CA HIS A 82 6.54 -0.41 6.87
C HIS A 82 6.39 -0.49 5.34
N TYR A 83 7.27 -1.23 4.66
CA TYR A 83 7.18 -1.44 3.21
C TYR A 83 5.84 -2.05 2.76
N SER A 84 5.36 -3.06 3.47
CA SER A 84 4.10 -3.75 3.13
C SER A 84 2.87 -2.85 3.25
N LEU A 85 2.82 -1.99 4.29
CA LEU A 85 1.76 -0.98 4.47
C LEU A 85 1.77 0.08 3.36
N LEU A 86 2.94 0.60 2.98
CA LEU A 86 3.05 1.58 1.89
C LEU A 86 2.64 0.96 0.56
N THR A 87 3.08 -0.27 0.33
CA THR A 87 2.72 -1.02 -0.87
C THR A 87 1.21 -1.18 -0.93
N ALA A 88 0.57 -1.63 0.14
CA ALA A 88 -0.90 -1.73 0.22
C ALA A 88 -1.59 -0.39 -0.06
N PHE A 89 -1.11 0.71 0.55
CA PHE A 89 -1.68 2.03 0.32
C PHE A 89 -1.51 2.51 -1.13
N CYS A 90 -0.32 2.33 -1.73
CA CYS A 90 -0.07 2.66 -3.12
C CYS A 90 -0.97 1.85 -4.07
N TRP A 91 -1.16 0.55 -3.83
CA TRP A 91 -2.09 -0.28 -4.62
C TRP A 91 -3.54 0.16 -4.46
N MET A 92 -3.99 0.50 -3.25
CA MET A 92 -5.32 1.04 -3.00
C MET A 92 -5.55 2.39 -3.69
N CYS A 93 -4.55 3.29 -3.66
CA CYS A 93 -4.62 4.57 -4.37
C CYS A 93 -4.66 4.38 -5.90
N LEU A 94 -3.89 3.44 -6.45
CA LEU A 94 -3.91 3.12 -7.88
C LEU A 94 -5.28 2.56 -8.32
N GLU A 95 -5.89 1.72 -7.49
CA GLU A 95 -7.24 1.22 -7.71
C GLU A 95 -8.28 2.36 -7.74
N GLY A 96 -8.22 3.27 -6.76
CA GLY A 96 -9.08 4.46 -6.70
C GLY A 96 -8.88 5.39 -7.90
N LEU A 97 -7.63 5.54 -8.37
CA LEU A 97 -7.31 6.32 -9.57
C LEU A 97 -7.84 5.67 -10.85
N GLU A 98 -7.74 4.35 -10.98
CA GLU A 98 -8.30 3.61 -12.13
C GLU A 98 -9.82 3.78 -12.18
N LEU A 99 -10.51 3.66 -11.04
CA LEU A 99 -11.95 3.89 -10.94
C LEU A 99 -12.31 5.34 -11.30
N TYR A 100 -11.57 6.31 -10.78
CA TYR A 100 -11.77 7.73 -11.09
C TYR A 100 -11.61 8.04 -12.58
N LEU A 101 -10.55 7.52 -13.21
CA LEU A 101 -10.31 7.72 -14.64
C LEU A 101 -11.35 7.01 -15.51
N LEU A 102 -11.86 5.84 -15.10
CA LEU A 102 -12.96 5.15 -15.77
C LEU A 102 -14.25 5.98 -15.74
N VAL A 103 -14.54 6.63 -14.60
CA VAL A 103 -15.73 7.49 -14.44
C VAL A 103 -15.60 8.79 -15.23
N VAL A 104 -14.42 9.42 -15.23
CA VAL A 104 -14.20 10.73 -15.88
C VAL A 104 -13.98 10.59 -17.40
N ARG A 105 -13.30 9.54 -17.88
CA ARG A 105 -13.14 9.25 -19.31
C ARG A 105 -14.18 8.24 -19.78
N VAL A 106 -15.41 8.72 -19.99
CA VAL A 106 -16.51 7.98 -20.62
C VAL A 106 -16.17 7.66 -22.09
N PHE A 107 -15.43 6.58 -22.37
CA PHE A 107 -15.07 6.03 -23.71
C PHE A 107 -13.79 6.54 -24.42
N LYS A 108 -12.60 6.50 -23.79
CA LYS A 108 -11.35 6.23 -24.56
C LYS A 108 -10.44 5.23 -23.83
N PRO A 109 -10.20 4.03 -24.39
CA PRO A 109 -9.51 2.93 -23.72
C PRO A 109 -7.99 3.09 -23.86
N GLN A 110 -7.44 4.19 -23.35
CA GLN A 110 -6.01 4.30 -23.12
C GLN A 110 -5.78 4.28 -21.62
N GLY A 111 -5.98 3.09 -21.04
CA GLY A 111 -5.62 2.82 -19.66
C GLY A 111 -4.14 3.13 -19.42
N LEU A 112 -3.81 3.48 -18.19
CA LEU A 112 -2.43 3.66 -17.75
C LEU A 112 -1.67 2.36 -18.08
N LYS A 113 -0.55 2.44 -18.81
CA LYS A 113 0.20 1.22 -19.20
C LYS A 113 0.46 0.39 -17.94
N ARG A 114 0.09 -0.90 -17.96
CA ARG A 114 0.26 -1.83 -16.82
C ARG A 114 1.65 -1.73 -16.17
N ARG A 115 2.69 -1.50 -16.99
CA ARG A 115 4.07 -1.24 -16.54
C ARG A 115 4.21 -0.07 -15.55
N TYR A 116 3.54 1.06 -15.78
CA TYR A 116 3.59 2.23 -14.90
C TYR A 116 2.84 1.99 -13.58
N MET A 117 1.74 1.23 -13.59
CA MET A 117 1.04 0.85 -12.36
C MET A 117 1.94 0.01 -11.46
N PHE A 118 2.61 -1.01 -12.02
CA PHE A 118 3.56 -1.83 -11.28
C PHE A 118 4.76 -1.03 -10.76
N LEU A 119 5.31 -0.13 -11.59
CA LEU A 119 6.41 0.75 -11.18
C LEU A 119 6.01 1.69 -10.04
N LEU A 120 4.79 2.23 -10.04
CA LEU A 120 4.32 3.10 -8.96
C LEU A 120 3.94 2.32 -7.71
N GLY A 121 3.26 1.19 -7.87
CA GLY A 121 2.77 0.37 -6.76
C GLY A 121 3.90 -0.24 -5.91
N TYR A 122 5.06 -0.54 -6.51
CA TYR A 122 6.21 -1.11 -5.80
C TYR A 122 7.41 -0.15 -5.69
N GLY A 123 7.66 0.69 -6.70
CA GLY A 123 8.80 1.59 -6.71
C GLY A 123 8.67 2.74 -5.73
N VAL A 124 7.48 3.33 -5.59
CA VAL A 124 7.25 4.43 -4.63
C VAL A 124 7.45 3.95 -3.18
N PRO A 125 6.86 2.82 -2.74
CA PRO A 125 7.15 2.26 -1.42
C PRO A 125 8.64 2.00 -1.17
N ALA A 126 9.36 1.44 -2.16
CA ALA A 126 10.78 1.14 -2.03
C ALA A 126 11.63 2.40 -1.84
N ILE A 127 11.35 3.45 -2.61
CA ILE A 127 12.06 4.74 -2.48
C ILE A 127 11.78 5.37 -1.12
N LEU A 128 10.51 5.39 -0.69
CA LEU A 128 10.13 6.00 0.60
C LEU A 128 10.78 5.26 1.78
N VAL A 129 10.75 3.93 1.78
CA VAL A 129 11.43 3.13 2.81
C VAL A 129 12.93 3.37 2.79
N GLY A 130 13.55 3.48 1.62
CA GLY A 130 14.97 3.81 1.49
C GLY A 130 15.33 5.18 2.08
N ILE A 131 14.53 6.21 1.80
CA ILE A 131 14.72 7.56 2.37
C ILE A 131 14.51 7.53 3.88
N SER A 132 13.47 6.85 4.38
CA SER A 132 13.23 6.71 5.81
C SER A 132 14.35 5.96 6.53
N ALA A 133 14.87 4.89 5.93
CA ALA A 133 15.99 4.12 6.47
C ALA A 133 17.30 4.93 6.47
N ALA A 134 17.53 5.73 5.43
CA ALA A 134 18.71 6.60 5.35
C ALA A 134 18.64 7.79 6.34
N SER A 135 17.45 8.35 6.55
CA SER A 135 17.26 9.51 7.42
C SER A 135 17.13 9.16 8.90
N TYR A 136 16.72 7.95 9.24
CA TYR A 136 16.40 7.57 10.63
C TYR A 136 16.66 6.09 10.89
N SER A 137 17.94 5.72 10.98
CA SER A 137 18.36 4.35 11.32
C SER A 137 17.99 3.98 12.78
N GLU A 138 17.97 4.95 13.69
CA GLU A 138 17.74 4.73 15.13
C GLU A 138 16.26 4.60 15.54
N GLY A 139 15.30 4.82 14.64
CA GLY A 139 13.88 4.62 14.93
C GLY A 139 13.34 3.22 14.63
N TYR A 140 14.17 2.36 14.04
CA TYR A 140 13.82 0.97 13.77
C TYR A 140 14.17 0.09 14.97
N GLY A 141 13.20 -0.08 15.87
CA GLY A 141 13.29 -0.97 17.03
C GLY A 141 13.56 -0.23 18.34
N THR A 142 12.71 -0.49 19.34
CA THR A 142 12.93 -0.05 20.74
C THR A 142 13.18 -1.29 21.59
N LYS A 143 14.10 -1.22 22.56
CA LYS A 143 14.53 -2.32 23.46
C LYS A 143 13.41 -3.10 24.21
N ARG A 144 12.14 -2.67 24.13
CA ARG A 144 11.00 -3.29 24.80
C ARG A 144 9.97 -3.93 23.87
N TYR A 145 9.86 -3.45 22.63
CA TYR A 145 8.88 -3.97 21.67
C TYR A 145 9.42 -3.89 20.26
N CYS A 146 9.22 -4.97 19.51
CA CYS A 146 9.59 -5.01 18.13
C CYS A 146 8.53 -4.40 17.22
N TRP A 147 8.31 -3.11 17.40
CA TRP A 147 7.30 -2.36 16.68
C TRP A 147 7.84 -1.02 16.22
N LEU A 148 7.36 -0.59 15.05
CA LEU A 148 7.64 0.73 14.51
C LEU A 148 6.91 1.78 15.37
N SER A 149 7.64 2.66 16.05
CA SER A 149 7.03 3.71 16.87
C SER A 149 6.27 4.71 15.98
N LEU A 150 4.93 4.55 15.90
CA LEU A 150 3.96 5.39 15.17
C LEU A 150 3.79 6.79 15.80
N LYS A 151 4.89 7.48 16.15
CA LYS A 151 4.82 8.87 16.62
C LYS A 151 4.50 9.81 15.45
N LYS A 152 3.73 10.87 15.75
CA LYS A 152 3.07 11.82 14.83
C LYS A 152 3.92 12.35 13.66
N GLU A 153 5.23 12.43 13.80
CA GLU A 153 6.19 12.85 12.75
C GLU A 153 6.24 11.86 11.56
N PHE A 154 6.06 10.56 11.82
CA PHE A 154 6.13 9.54 10.78
C PHE A 154 4.95 9.65 9.81
N ILE A 155 3.72 9.88 10.33
CA ILE A 155 2.49 10.03 9.53
C ILE A 155 2.62 11.13 8.46
N TRP A 156 3.26 12.25 8.80
CA TRP A 156 3.45 13.36 7.86
C TRP A 156 4.48 13.03 6.76
N SER A 157 5.50 12.23 7.10
CA SER A 157 6.47 11.69 6.14
C SER A 157 5.85 10.68 5.15
N PHE A 158 4.78 9.98 5.53
CA PHE A 158 4.01 9.11 4.63
C PHE A 158 3.00 9.84 3.78
N LEU A 159 2.26 10.76 4.39
CA LEU A 159 1.11 11.37 3.77
C LEU A 159 1.52 12.42 2.74
N ALA A 160 2.54 13.23 3.03
CA ALA A 160 2.99 14.30 2.15
C ALA A 160 3.46 13.80 0.76
N PRO A 161 4.39 12.83 0.62
CA PRO A 161 4.84 12.38 -0.69
C PRO A 161 3.74 11.65 -1.47
N VAL A 162 2.86 10.91 -0.80
CA VAL A 162 1.76 10.24 -1.50
C VAL A 162 0.72 11.25 -1.99
N CYS A 163 0.36 12.25 -1.17
CA CYS A 163 -0.50 13.36 -1.60
C CYS A 163 0.11 14.15 -2.77
N ILE A 164 1.43 14.38 -2.78
CA ILE A 164 2.13 15.03 -3.89
C ILE A 164 2.06 14.19 -5.16
N ILE A 165 2.31 12.87 -5.08
CA ILE A 165 2.22 11.98 -6.24
C ILE A 165 0.79 11.97 -6.81
N ILE A 166 -0.22 11.90 -5.95
CA ILE A 166 -1.63 11.97 -6.37
C ILE A 166 -1.92 13.32 -7.02
N ALA A 167 -1.49 14.44 -6.41
CA ALA A 167 -1.71 15.78 -6.92
C ALA A 167 -1.06 15.99 -8.29
N VAL A 168 0.20 15.57 -8.46
CA VAL A 168 0.94 15.66 -9.74
C VAL A 168 0.26 14.82 -10.82
N ARG A 169 -0.23 13.62 -10.48
CA ARG A 169 -0.98 12.77 -11.41
C ARG A 169 -2.31 13.40 -11.80
N LEU A 170 -3.02 14.02 -10.86
CA LEU A 170 -4.28 14.72 -11.09
C LEU A 170 -4.08 15.97 -11.97
N GLN A 171 -3.02 16.74 -11.73
CA GLN A 171 -2.65 17.92 -12.52
C GLN A 171 -2.24 17.55 -13.94
N LEU A 172 -1.49 16.46 -14.12
CA LEU A 172 -1.13 15.94 -15.44
C LEU A 172 -2.36 15.41 -16.20
N ALA A 173 -3.27 14.73 -15.50
CA ALA A 173 -4.53 14.27 -16.07
C ALA A 173 -5.46 15.45 -16.46
N GLY A 174 -5.53 16.49 -15.63
CA GLY A 174 -6.25 17.73 -15.94
C GLY A 174 -5.67 18.49 -17.13
N ARG A 175 -4.34 18.50 -17.28
CA ARG A 175 -3.66 19.05 -18.46
C ARG A 175 -3.90 18.22 -19.73
N ALA A 176 -3.96 16.90 -19.62
CA ALA A 176 -4.32 16.04 -20.76
C ALA A 176 -5.80 16.12 -21.15
N GLY A 177 -6.68 16.55 -20.23
CA GLY A 177 -8.08 16.90 -20.53
C GLY A 177 -8.26 18.26 -21.24
N LEU A 178 -7.21 19.08 -21.30
CA LEU A 178 -7.19 20.37 -21.99
C LEU A 178 -6.52 20.31 -23.37
N TYR A 179 -6.06 19.13 -23.83
CA TYR A 179 -5.64 18.96 -25.22
C TYR A 179 -6.80 18.33 -26.00
N PRO A 180 -7.72 19.13 -26.60
CA PRO A 180 -8.59 18.59 -27.63
C PRO A 180 -7.68 18.02 -28.72
N GLN A 181 -7.93 16.75 -29.08
CA GLN A 181 -7.35 16.19 -30.31
C GLN A 181 -7.74 17.13 -31.46
N PRO A 182 -6.79 17.75 -32.18
CA PRO A 182 -7.12 18.41 -33.43
C PRO A 182 -7.65 17.31 -34.37
N CYS A 183 -8.88 17.49 -34.86
CA CYS A 183 -9.40 16.66 -35.93
C CYS A 183 -8.45 16.78 -37.13
N PRO A 184 -8.09 15.68 -37.82
CA PRO A 184 -7.42 15.78 -39.10
C PRO A 184 -8.36 16.47 -40.09
N ASP A 185 -7.89 17.54 -40.73
CA ASP A 185 -8.63 18.24 -41.78
C ASP A 185 -8.89 17.27 -42.96
N PRO A 186 -10.11 17.25 -43.53
CA PRO A 186 -10.37 16.50 -44.74
C PRO A 186 -9.61 17.13 -45.91
N GLU A 187 -8.58 16.43 -46.38
CA GLU A 187 -7.83 16.75 -47.59
C GLU A 187 -8.78 16.66 -48.80
N PHE A 188 -9.10 17.80 -49.42
CA PHE A 188 -9.96 17.88 -50.59
C PHE A 188 -9.10 17.70 -51.86
N PRO A 189 -9.30 16.66 -52.68
CA PRO A 189 -8.58 16.51 -53.94
C PRO A 189 -9.09 17.51 -55.01
N PRO A 190 -8.26 17.85 -56.00
CA PRO A 190 -8.50 18.91 -56.99
C PRO A 190 -9.60 18.60 -58.01
#